data_AF-A0A7X3RC52-F1
#
_entry.id   AF-A0A7X3RC52-F1
#
_cell.length_a   1.000
_cell.length_b   1.000
_cell.length_c   1.000
_cell.angle_alpha   90.00
_cell.angle_beta   90.00
_cell.angle_gamma   90.00
#
_symmetry.space_group_name_H-M   'P 1'
#
loop_
_entity.id
_entity.type
_entity.pdbx_description
1 polymer ?
#
loop_
_entity_poly.entity_id
_entity_poly.type
_entity_poly.pdbx_seq_one_letter_code
_entity_poly.pdbx_strand_id
1 'polypeptide(L)'
;MSSREVIKRLKKEGWGLVHTVGSHHHYKHPDKLGRVTVPHPKKDLTRQTLPSICGQAGWDRWDPNWKKNRRTRGILCRGITQLLFTKNWIVTIL
;
A
#
# COMPACT_ATOMS: atom_id res chain seq x y z
N MET A 1 1.89 -7.60 -15.18
CA MET A 1 2.76 -6.73 -14.34
C MET A 1 3.99 -7.54 -13.95
N SER A 2 5.16 -6.94 -14.05
CA SER A 2 6.41 -7.60 -13.67
C SER A 2 6.70 -7.48 -12.18
N SER A 3 7.49 -8.40 -11.63
CA SER A 3 7.98 -8.29 -10.24
C SER A 3 8.68 -6.95 -9.99
N ARG A 4 9.43 -6.47 -10.98
CA ARG A 4 10.15 -5.19 -10.93
C ARG A 4 9.21 -4.00 -10.79
N GLU A 5 8.06 -4.03 -11.46
CA GLU A 5 7.04 -2.98 -11.34
C GLU A 5 6.37 -2.96 -9.96
N VAL A 6 6.06 -4.13 -9.41
CA VAL A 6 5.50 -4.25 -8.06
C VAL A 6 6.48 -3.69 -7.03
N ILE A 7 7.76 -4.07 -7.12
CA ILE A 7 8.81 -3.58 -6.23
C ILE A 7 8.95 -2.06 -6.32
N LYS A 8 8.94 -1.50 -7.54
CA LYS A 8 9.02 -0.05 -7.74
C LYS A 8 7.85 0.67 -7.08
N ARG A 9 6.63 0.11 -7.16
CA ARG A 9 5.45 0.68 -6.51
C ARG A 9 5.54 0.59 -4.98
N LEU A 10 5.92 -0.57 -4.45
CA LEU A 10 6.13 -0.77 -3.02
C LEU A 10 7.15 0.23 -2.46
N LYS A 11 8.32 0.38 -3.10
CA LYS A 11 9.33 1.37 -2.69
C LYS A 11 8.80 2.80 -2.72
N LYS A 12 8.00 3.16 -3.73
CA LYS A 12 7.38 4.49 -3.84
C LYS A 12 6.39 4.77 -2.70
N GLU A 13 5.69 3.75 -2.25
CA GLU A 13 4.76 3.83 -1.13
C GLU A 13 5.47 3.75 0.24
N GLY A 14 6.80 3.66 0.29
CA GLY A 14 7.57 3.63 1.55
C GLY A 14 7.78 2.23 2.14
N TRP A 15 7.50 1.17 1.39
CA TRP A 15 7.82 -0.19 1.83
C TRP A 15 9.32 -0.45 1.75
N GLY A 16 9.92 -0.82 2.89
CA GLY A 16 11.32 -1.21 3.02
C GLY A 16 11.52 -2.72 2.85
N LEU A 17 12.62 -3.12 2.19
CA LEU A 17 13.02 -4.53 2.12
C LEU A 17 13.61 -4.94 3.48
N VAL A 18 13.07 -5.98 4.10
CA VAL A 18 13.53 -6.47 5.42
C VAL A 18 14.40 -7.70 5.28
N HIS A 19 13.96 -8.66 4.48
CA HIS A 19 14.61 -9.95 4.33
C HIS A 19 14.39 -10.49 2.93
N THR A 20 15.36 -11.23 2.41
CA THR A 20 15.24 -12.00 1.17
C THR A 20 15.59 -13.46 1.44
N VAL A 21 14.62 -14.37 1.22
CA VAL A 21 14.86 -15.83 1.27
C VAL A 21 14.86 -16.35 -0.16
N GLY A 22 16.03 -16.65 -0.72
CA GLY A 22 16.15 -17.10 -2.11
C GLY A 22 15.50 -16.11 -3.09
N SER A 23 14.48 -16.58 -3.84
CA SER A 23 13.72 -15.75 -4.79
C SER A 23 12.55 -14.98 -4.17
N HIS A 24 12.40 -14.96 -2.84
CA HIS A 24 11.29 -14.30 -2.17
C HIS A 24 11.79 -13.07 -1.40
N HIS A 25 11.37 -11.89 -1.84
CA HIS A 25 11.68 -10.62 -1.21
C HIS A 25 10.54 -10.23 -0.27
N HIS A 26 10.85 -9.98 1.00
CA HIS A 26 9.88 -9.57 2.00
C HIS A 26 10.00 -8.08 2.32
N TYR A 27 8.89 -7.37 2.17
CA TYR A 27 8.80 -5.94 2.40
C TYR A 27 7.92 -5.63 3.61
N LYS A 28 8.32 -4.64 4.41
CA LYS A 28 7.57 -4.12 5.56
C LYS A 28 7.36 -2.63 5.40
N HIS A 29 6.19 -2.15 5.81
CA HIS A 29 5.90 -0.74 5.92
C HIS A 29 6.04 -0.30 7.39
N PRO A 30 6.54 0.91 7.68
CA PRO A 30 6.58 1.43 9.05
C PRO A 30 5.16 1.63 9.61
N ASP A 31 4.26 2.23 8.82
CA ASP A 31 2.91 2.61 9.28
C ASP A 31 1.82 1.56 9.04
N LYS A 32 2.02 0.60 8.12
CA LYS A 32 1.00 -0.40 7.79
C LYS A 32 1.35 -1.71 8.46
N LEU A 33 0.39 -2.29 9.17
CA LEU A 33 0.54 -3.61 9.79
C LEU A 33 0.52 -4.68 8.69
N GLY A 34 1.65 -5.40 8.56
CA GLY A 34 1.75 -6.52 7.63
C GLY A 34 3.12 -6.62 6.95
N ARG A 35 3.25 -7.65 6.13
CA ARG A 35 4.45 -7.93 5.33
C ARG A 35 4.01 -8.39 3.94
N VAL A 36 4.58 -7.78 2.91
CA VAL A 36 4.33 -8.15 1.52
C VAL A 36 5.45 -9.06 1.04
N THR A 37 5.08 -10.19 0.44
CA THR A 37 6.07 -11.11 -0.14
C THR A 37 5.99 -11.05 -1.66
N VAL A 38 7.12 -10.73 -2.31
CA VAL A 38 7.21 -10.64 -3.76
C VAL A 38 8.21 -11.67 -4.29
N PRO A 39 7.80 -12.60 -5.17
CA PRO A 39 8.73 -13.48 -5.85
C PRO A 39 9.50 -12.69 -6.93
N HIS A 40 10.82 -12.71 -6.85
CA HIS A 40 11.77 -12.10 -7.78
C HIS A 40 12.90 -13.10 -8.06
N PRO A 41 13.31 -13.37 -9.31
CA PRO A 41 13.08 -12.60 -10.54
C PRO A 41 12.00 -13.21 -11.46
N LYS A 42 10.76 -12.71 -11.39
CA LYS A 42 9.70 -13.08 -12.34
C LYS A 42 9.37 -11.94 -13.29
N LYS A 43 9.43 -12.19 -14.60
CA LYS A 43 9.06 -11.22 -15.65
C LYS A 43 7.57 -10.93 -15.62
N ASP A 44 6.74 -11.96 -15.41
CA ASP A 44 5.30 -11.84 -15.30
C ASP A 44 4.79 -12.56 -14.05
N LEU A 45 4.08 -11.82 -13.20
CA LEU A 45 3.38 -12.40 -12.07
C LEU A 45 2.03 -12.94 -12.53
N THR A 46 1.67 -14.14 -12.05
CA THR A 46 0.42 -14.79 -12.45
C THR A 46 -0.80 -14.02 -11.94
N ARG A 47 -1.94 -14.23 -12.60
CA ARG A 47 -3.23 -13.65 -12.21
C ARG A 47 -3.64 -13.99 -10.77
N GLN A 48 -3.12 -15.10 -10.23
CA GLN A 48 -3.39 -15.53 -8.85
C GLN A 48 -2.47 -14.83 -7.83
N THR A 49 -1.21 -14.57 -8.18
CA THR A 49 -0.25 -13.94 -7.26
C THR A 49 -0.51 -12.45 -7.07
N LEU A 50 -0.95 -11.75 -8.12
CA LEU A 50 -1.15 -10.30 -8.07
C LEU A 50 -2.23 -9.86 -7.06
N PRO A 51 -3.43 -10.46 -7.01
CA PRO A 51 -4.45 -10.14 -6.00
C PRO A 51 -3.96 -10.35 -4.57
N SER A 52 -3.19 -11.41 -4.31
CA SER A 52 -2.62 -11.67 -2.98
C SER A 52 -1.67 -10.55 -2.56
N ILE A 53 -0.77 -10.13 -3.45
CA ILE A 53 0.14 -9.00 -3.19
C ILE A 53 -0.64 -7.70 -3.01
N CYS A 54 -1.65 -7.44 -3.85
CA CYS A 54 -2.50 -6.25 -3.74
C CYS A 54 -3.23 -6.22 -2.38
N GLY A 55 -3.80 -7.34 -1.94
CA GLY A 55 -4.46 -7.45 -0.65
C GLY A 55 -3.50 -7.16 0.52
N GLN A 56 -2.29 -7.73 0.48
CA GLN A 56 -1.26 -7.46 1.49
C GLN A 56 -0.79 -5.99 1.51
N ALA A 57 -0.74 -5.34 0.35
CA ALA A 57 -0.33 -3.94 0.25
C ALA A 57 -1.45 -2.92 0.53
N GLY A 58 -2.71 -3.40 0.65
CA GLY A 58 -3.90 -2.56 0.76
C GLY A 58 -4.25 -1.84 -0.53
N TRP A 59 -4.09 -2.51 -1.68
CA TRP A 59 -4.47 -1.96 -2.99
C TRP A 59 -5.86 -2.47 -3.39
N ASP A 60 -6.80 -1.54 -3.56
CA ASP A 60 -8.14 -1.82 -4.11
C ASP A 60 -8.00 -2.31 -5.56
N ARG A 61 -8.04 -3.64 -5.71
CA ARG A 61 -7.89 -4.45 -6.93
C ARG A 61 -6.62 -4.19 -7.76
N TRP A 62 -6.13 -5.24 -8.42
CA TRP A 62 -5.03 -5.10 -9.37
C TRP A 62 -5.51 -4.35 -10.63
N ASP A 63 -5.09 -3.09 -10.78
CA ASP A 63 -5.39 -2.24 -11.95
C ASP A 63 -4.25 -2.34 -12.99
N PRO A 64 -4.48 -3.00 -14.15
CA PRO A 64 -3.48 -3.08 -15.23
C PRO A 64 -3.08 -1.72 -15.80
N ASN A 65 -3.92 -0.68 -15.64
CA ASN A 65 -3.68 0.67 -16.13
C ASN A 65 -3.14 1.63 -15.06
N TRP A 66 -2.54 1.14 -13.96
CA TRP A 66 -2.11 2.00 -12.85
C TRP A 66 -1.15 3.15 -13.24
N LYS A 67 -0.42 3.03 -14.37
CA LYS A 67 0.44 4.10 -14.91
C LYS A 67 -0.34 5.28 -15.49
N LYS A 68 -1.56 5.05 -16.01
CA LYS A 68 -2.43 6.05 -16.65
C LYS A 68 -3.25 6.85 -15.62
N ASN A 69 -3.59 6.22 -14.50
CA ASN A 69 -4.39 6.81 -13.41
C ASN A 69 -3.60 7.73 -12.46
N ARG A 70 -2.44 8.27 -12.89
CA ARG A 70 -1.57 9.14 -12.07
C ARG A 70 -2.14 10.54 -11.81
N ARG A 71 -3.13 11.01 -12.59
CA ARG A 71 -3.81 12.30 -12.37
C ARG A 71 -5.00 12.22 -11.40
N THR A 72 -5.61 11.05 -11.22
CA THR A 72 -6.91 10.91 -10.53
C THR A 72 -6.81 10.39 -9.09
N ARG A 73 -5.63 9.95 -8.63
CA ARG A 73 -5.43 9.39 -7.27
C ARG A 73 -4.99 10.42 -6.23
N GLY A 74 -5.40 11.67 -6.36
CA GLY A 74 -5.16 12.73 -5.37
C GLY A 74 -6.22 12.83 -4.26
N ILE A 75 -7.26 11.97 -4.24
CA ILE A 75 -8.48 12.23 -3.43
C ILE A 75 -8.81 11.18 -2.34
N LEU A 76 -8.12 10.03 -2.26
CA LEU A 76 -8.47 9.00 -1.26
C LEU A 76 -7.35 8.79 -0.23
N CYS A 77 -7.08 9.85 0.52
CA CYS A 77 -6.56 9.78 1.89
C CYS A 77 -7.42 10.68 2.77
N ARG A 78 -8.58 10.19 3.22
CA ARG A 78 -9.28 10.74 4.39
C ARG A 78 -9.98 9.61 5.15
N GLY A 79 -9.71 9.57 6.46
CA GLY A 79 -10.28 8.67 7.47
C GLY A 79 -9.46 7.38 7.59
N ILE A 80 -8.75 7.07 8.68
CA ILE A 80 -9.14 7.16 10.08
C ILE A 80 -7.91 7.52 10.93
N THR A 81 -7.70 8.82 11.17
CA THR A 81 -6.98 9.34 12.34
C THR A 81 -7.73 10.59 12.79
N GLN A 82 -8.84 10.41 13.49
CA GLN A 82 -9.38 11.49 14.32
C GLN A 82 -8.69 11.37 15.68
N LEU A 83 -7.51 12.00 15.78
CA LEU A 83 -6.94 12.38 17.06
C LEU A 83 -8.01 13.16 17.83
N LEU A 84 -8.33 12.70 19.04
CA LEU A 84 -9.01 13.48 20.06
C LEU A 84 -8.12 14.67 20.43
N PHE A 85 -8.36 15.84 19.82
CA PHE A 85 -7.82 17.10 20.31
C PHE A 85 -8.88 18.19 20.23
N THR A 86 -9.42 18.49 21.42
CA THR A 86 -9.84 19.79 21.92
C THR A 86 -10.85 20.60 21.08
N LYS A 87 -12.00 20.90 21.68
CA LYS A 87 -12.41 22.28 21.96
C LYS A 87 -13.67 22.33 22.83
N ASN A 88 -13.39 22.65 24.09
CA ASN A 88 -14.24 23.30 25.06
C ASN A 88 -15.11 24.39 24.41
N TRP A 89 -16.44 24.28 24.47
CA TRP A 89 -17.38 25.39 24.24
C TRP A 89 -18.51 25.30 25.28
N ILE A 90 -18.39 26.19 26.25
CA ILE A 90 -19.43 26.72 27.12
C ILE A 90 -20.62 27.20 26.27
N VAL A 91 -21.87 26.89 26.66
CA VAL A 91 -22.96 27.90 26.73
C VAL A 91 -23.97 27.49 27.81
N THR A 92 -23.88 28.20 28.93
CA THR A 92 -24.98 28.49 29.87
C THR A 92 -25.92 29.50 29.21
N ILE A 93 -27.24 29.37 29.37
CA ILE A 93 -28.22 30.47 29.57
C ILE A 93 -29.54 29.84 30.05
N LEU A 94 -29.91 30.23 31.28
CA LEU A 94 -31.28 30.34 31.80
C LEU A 94 -31.83 31.70 31.37
#